data_AF-A0A9P1DQM1-F1
#
_entry.id   AF-A0A9P1DQM1-F1
#
_cell.length_a   1.000
_cell.length_b   1.000
_cell.length_c   1.000
_cell.angle_alpha   90.00
_cell.angle_beta   90.00
_cell.angle_gamma   90.00
#
_symmetry.space_group_name_H-M   'P 1'
#
loop_
_entity.id
_entity.type
_entity.pdbx_description
1 polymer ?
#
loop_
_entity_poly.entity_id
_entity_poly.type
_entity_poly.pdbx_seq_one_letter_code
_entity_poly.pdbx_strand_id
1 'polypeptide(L)'
;MAPRFSSRFSAVVLFAAICWVQRAFLSPRLGYASPRGRVHRRASFGSASVVPQIRQALEESGTLRQWLESAAALSQACSLELEEAEGILAKSAGWSTWLAVNRAAYLKPEDPNAQETLEALKYFRDGPLKLTSEQLRDVLRASPKALSKPQAAYQAARQTAPEEFQSPEAFRELVLRCPMVLELSFNCGHSCAAACNRCWCPAMNRIKQTVAGR
;
A
#
# COMPACT_ATOMS: atom_id res chain seq x y z
N MET A 1 57.62 31.25 -47.08
CA MET A 1 57.79 30.99 -48.54
C MET A 1 56.71 30.01 -48.98
N ALA A 2 56.09 30.24 -50.15
CA ALA A 2 55.20 29.28 -50.84
C ALA A 2 56.04 28.46 -51.86
N PRO A 3 55.55 27.32 -52.43
CA PRO A 3 54.40 27.23 -53.34
C PRO A 3 53.34 26.19 -52.89
N ARG A 4 52.07 26.09 -53.33
CA ARG A 4 51.31 26.32 -54.60
C ARG A 4 51.47 25.26 -55.71
N PHE A 5 50.48 24.36 -55.86
CA PHE A 5 49.84 23.79 -57.07
C PHE A 5 48.81 22.73 -56.54
N SER A 6 47.48 22.74 -56.78
CA SER A 6 46.69 22.72 -58.04
C SER A 6 47.07 21.49 -58.91
N SER A 7 46.19 20.62 -59.42
CA SER A 7 44.71 20.56 -59.54
C SER A 7 44.31 19.04 -59.61
N ARG A 8 43.10 18.53 -59.88
CA ARG A 8 41.90 19.00 -60.59
C ARG A 8 40.58 18.50 -59.94
N PHE A 9 39.50 19.16 -60.32
CA PHE A 9 38.11 18.70 -60.35
C PHE A 9 37.88 17.34 -61.04
N SER A 10 36.85 16.60 -60.59
CA SER A 10 35.82 16.08 -61.50
C SER A 10 34.50 15.89 -60.76
N ALA A 11 33.43 16.48 -61.29
CA ALA A 11 32.06 16.31 -60.81
C ALA A 11 31.24 15.62 -61.90
N VAL A 12 30.25 14.82 -61.51
CA VAL A 12 29.03 14.39 -62.23
C VAL A 12 28.36 13.32 -61.35
N VAL A 13 27.05 13.17 -61.17
CA VAL A 13 25.80 13.95 -61.34
C VAL A 13 24.69 12.88 -61.46
N LEU A 14 23.68 12.93 -60.57
CA LEU A 14 22.33 12.30 -60.66
C LEU A 14 22.26 10.75 -60.85
N PHE A 15 21.25 10.02 -60.36
CA PHE A 15 19.79 10.19 -60.58
C PHE A 15 18.92 9.43 -59.56
N ALA A 16 17.65 9.89 -59.42
CA ALA A 16 16.40 9.21 -58.98
C ALA A 16 16.43 8.18 -57.82
N ALA A 17 15.66 8.24 -56.72
CA ALA A 17 14.36 8.84 -56.37
C ALA A 17 13.07 8.11 -56.83
N ILE A 18 12.07 8.13 -55.91
CA ILE A 18 10.62 7.86 -56.05
C ILE A 18 10.14 6.38 -56.12
N CYS A 19 9.40 5.91 -55.08
CA CYS A 19 7.98 5.47 -55.17
C CYS A 19 7.39 4.80 -53.90
N TRP A 20 6.10 5.11 -53.60
CA TRP A 20 5.12 4.38 -52.75
C TRP A 20 5.38 4.25 -51.22
N VAL A 21 4.58 4.76 -50.27
CA VAL A 21 3.24 5.41 -50.19
C VAL A 21 1.97 4.50 -50.18
N GLN A 22 1.41 4.36 -48.96
CA GLN A 22 -0.02 4.18 -48.55
C GLN A 22 -0.93 3.02 -49.04
N ARG A 23 -1.32 2.15 -48.08
CA ARG A 23 -2.71 1.80 -47.63
C ARG A 23 -2.60 0.70 -46.55
N ALA A 24 -3.21 0.70 -45.36
CA ALA A 24 -4.53 1.16 -44.85
C ALA A 24 -5.73 0.33 -45.36
N PHE A 25 -6.70 0.05 -44.47
CA PHE A 25 -7.85 -0.90 -44.57
C PHE A 25 -7.46 -2.37 -44.31
N LEU A 26 -8.10 -3.17 -43.42
CA LEU A 26 -9.33 -3.01 -42.60
C LEU A 26 -9.17 -3.52 -41.15
N SER A 27 -10.03 -3.06 -40.25
CA SER A 27 -10.43 -3.80 -39.03
C SER A 27 -11.82 -4.41 -39.24
N PRO A 28 -12.19 -5.48 -38.49
CA PRO A 28 -13.07 -5.21 -37.36
C PRO A 28 -12.83 -6.02 -36.07
N ARG A 29 -13.08 -5.30 -34.97
CA ARG A 29 -13.43 -5.69 -33.59
C ARG A 29 -13.83 -7.15 -33.32
N LEU A 30 -13.29 -7.70 -32.22
CA LEU A 30 -13.98 -8.09 -30.96
C LEU A 30 -12.87 -8.24 -29.89
N GLY A 31 -12.71 -7.32 -28.93
CA GLY A 31 -13.27 -7.47 -27.56
C GLY A 31 -12.52 -8.57 -26.79
N TYR A 32 -11.63 -8.31 -25.83
CA TYR A 32 -11.69 -7.33 -24.73
C TYR A 32 -10.38 -6.54 -24.53
N ALA A 33 -10.50 -5.21 -24.41
CA ALA A 33 -9.40 -4.38 -23.90
C ALA A 33 -9.42 -4.40 -22.35
N SER A 34 -8.45 -5.06 -21.72
CA SER A 34 -8.27 -4.97 -20.27
C SER A 34 -7.90 -3.51 -19.89
N PRO A 35 -8.67 -2.82 -19.02
CA PRO A 35 -8.41 -1.42 -18.73
C PRO A 35 -7.12 -1.27 -17.93
N ARG A 36 -6.12 -0.66 -18.58
CA ARG A 36 -4.97 0.07 -18.00
C ARG A 36 -4.83 -0.08 -16.49
N GLY A 37 -3.80 -0.82 -16.06
CA GLY A 37 -3.37 -0.91 -14.67
C GLY A 37 -3.07 0.46 -14.08
N ARG A 38 -4.11 1.12 -13.56
CA ARG A 38 -4.01 2.33 -12.78
C ARG A 38 -3.42 1.92 -11.44
N VAL A 39 -2.08 1.89 -11.39
CA VAL A 39 -1.35 1.75 -10.13
C VAL A 39 -1.88 2.86 -9.23
N HIS A 40 -2.74 2.49 -8.28
CA HIS A 40 -3.13 3.38 -7.19
C HIS A 40 -1.86 3.62 -6.39
N ARG A 41 -1.12 4.65 -6.80
CA ARG A 41 -0.11 5.32 -6.00
C ARG A 41 -0.86 5.72 -4.73
N ARG A 42 -0.72 4.89 -3.66
CA ARG A 42 -1.36 5.08 -2.35
C ARG A 42 -1.13 6.56 -2.04
N ALA A 43 -2.19 7.34 -1.89
CA ALA A 43 -2.04 8.77 -1.77
C ALA A 43 -1.25 9.06 -0.49
N SER A 44 0.05 9.33 -0.66
CA SER A 44 0.89 9.96 0.34
C SER A 44 0.37 11.39 0.45
N PHE A 45 -0.73 11.56 1.20
CA PHE A 45 -1.27 12.87 1.51
C PHE A 45 -0.14 13.71 2.11
N GLY A 46 0.01 14.94 1.63
CA GLY A 46 1.05 15.86 2.06
C GLY A 46 1.02 16.00 3.59
N SER A 47 2.20 16.12 4.18
CA SER A 47 2.46 15.93 5.62
C SER A 47 1.99 17.07 6.52
N ALA A 48 0.76 17.56 6.32
CA ALA A 48 0.00 18.17 7.40
C ALA A 48 -0.54 17.03 8.28
N SER A 49 -0.22 17.06 9.57
CA SER A 49 -0.80 16.11 10.52
C SER A 49 -2.33 16.25 10.48
N VAL A 50 -3.04 15.14 10.22
CA VAL A 50 -4.51 15.12 10.25
C VAL A 50 -5.05 15.05 11.69
N VAL A 51 -4.18 14.79 12.67
CA VAL A 51 -4.53 14.59 14.07
C VAL A 51 -5.31 15.78 14.67
N PRO A 52 -4.95 17.07 14.45
CA PRO A 52 -5.73 18.19 14.98
C PRO A 52 -7.18 18.23 14.49
N GLN A 53 -7.44 17.89 13.23
CA GLN A 53 -8.80 17.84 12.67
C GLN A 53 -9.61 16.66 13.21
N ILE A 54 -8.93 15.55 13.53
CA ILE A 54 -9.54 14.38 14.18
C ILE A 54 -9.90 14.73 15.61
N ARG A 55 -8.97 15.33 16.39
CA ARG A 55 -9.23 15.78 17.76
C ARG A 55 -10.42 16.74 17.83
N GLN A 56 -10.51 17.74 16.95
CA GLN A 56 -11.67 18.63 16.88
C GLN A 56 -12.99 17.87 16.63
N ALA A 57 -13.01 16.92 15.69
CA ALA A 57 -14.21 16.12 15.42
C ALA A 57 -14.57 15.14 16.57
N LEU A 58 -13.59 14.75 17.39
CA LEU A 58 -13.75 13.96 18.61
C LEU A 58 -14.21 14.80 19.82
N GLU A 59 -13.91 16.10 19.83
CA GLU A 59 -14.51 17.07 20.76
C GLU A 59 -15.97 17.31 20.41
N GLU A 60 -16.28 17.52 19.12
CA GLU A 60 -17.64 17.66 18.58
C GLU A 60 -18.54 16.43 18.89
N SER A 61 -17.96 15.23 19.00
CA SER A 61 -18.68 13.99 19.33
C SER A 61 -18.58 13.57 20.81
N GLY A 62 -17.75 14.23 21.61
CA GLY A 62 -17.52 13.91 23.03
C GLY A 62 -16.66 12.67 23.30
N THR A 63 -16.11 12.01 22.29
CA THR A 63 -15.31 10.77 22.44
C THR A 63 -13.79 10.99 22.54
N LEU A 64 -13.31 12.26 22.50
CA LEU A 64 -11.88 12.61 22.62
C LEU A 64 -11.16 11.93 23.80
N ARG A 65 -11.81 11.82 24.98
CA ARG A 65 -11.14 11.22 26.15
C ARG A 65 -10.78 9.75 25.93
N GLN A 66 -11.71 8.98 25.37
CA GLN A 66 -11.53 7.57 25.05
C GLN A 66 -10.46 7.39 23.96
N TRP A 67 -10.46 8.28 22.96
CA TRP A 67 -9.43 8.32 21.92
C TRP A 67 -8.02 8.52 22.48
N LEU A 68 -7.85 9.51 23.38
CA LEU A 68 -6.55 9.79 24.00
C LEU A 68 -6.10 8.66 24.93
N GLU A 69 -7.02 7.99 25.64
CA GLU A 69 -6.73 6.78 26.41
C GLU A 69 -6.21 5.64 25.50
N SER A 70 -6.86 5.39 24.36
CA SER A 70 -6.44 4.42 23.34
C SER A 70 -5.07 4.76 22.73
N ALA A 71 -4.85 6.03 22.39
CA ALA A 71 -3.58 6.50 21.85
C ALA A 71 -2.43 6.39 22.88
N ALA A 72 -2.69 6.69 24.16
CA ALA A 72 -1.73 6.52 25.24
C ALA A 72 -1.36 5.04 25.46
N ALA A 73 -2.35 4.13 25.44
CA ALA A 73 -2.11 2.69 25.53
C ALA A 73 -1.22 2.18 24.38
N LEU A 74 -1.48 2.62 23.14
CA LEU A 74 -0.67 2.31 21.97
C LEU A 74 0.74 2.92 22.04
N SER A 75 0.86 4.17 22.49
CA SER A 75 2.13 4.87 22.72
C SER A 75 3.03 4.11 23.70
N GLN A 76 2.48 3.71 24.85
CA GLN A 76 3.21 2.97 25.88
C GLN A 76 3.64 1.56 25.42
N ALA A 77 2.75 0.82 24.75
CA ALA A 77 3.03 -0.56 24.33
C ALA A 77 4.12 -0.68 23.23
N CYS A 78 4.21 0.34 22.37
CA CYS A 78 5.08 0.36 21.18
C CYS A 78 6.27 1.33 21.30
N SER A 79 6.39 2.07 22.42
CA SER A 79 7.35 3.16 22.60
C SER A 79 7.30 4.18 21.45
N LEU A 80 6.09 4.69 21.20
CA LEU A 80 5.77 5.67 20.16
C LEU A 80 5.47 7.05 20.77
N GLU A 81 5.80 8.11 20.03
CA GLU A 81 5.29 9.45 20.32
C GLU A 81 3.75 9.46 20.24
N LEU A 82 3.10 10.25 21.09
CA LEU A 82 1.62 10.26 21.20
C LEU A 82 0.95 10.62 19.87
N GLU A 83 1.47 11.63 19.16
CA GLU A 83 0.94 12.03 17.85
C GLU A 83 1.13 10.93 16.78
N GLU A 84 2.21 10.16 16.86
CA GLU A 84 2.41 9.02 15.95
C GLU A 84 1.43 7.88 16.27
N ALA A 85 1.18 7.61 17.56
CA ALA A 85 0.16 6.65 17.99
C ALA A 85 -1.24 7.05 17.51
N GLU A 86 -1.64 8.31 17.65
CA GLU A 86 -2.89 8.85 17.07
C GLU A 86 -2.91 8.73 15.54
N GLY A 87 -1.78 8.95 14.87
CA GLY A 87 -1.64 8.78 13.42
C GLY A 87 -1.77 7.33 12.93
N ILE A 88 -1.47 6.35 13.78
CA ILE A 88 -1.73 4.91 13.52
C ILE A 88 -3.20 4.60 13.79
N LEU A 89 -3.73 5.05 14.93
CA LEU A 89 -5.12 4.87 15.36
C LEU A 89 -6.12 5.46 14.34
N ALA A 90 -5.79 6.63 13.78
CA ALA A 90 -6.57 7.29 12.73
C ALA A 90 -6.65 6.49 11.41
N LYS A 91 -5.61 5.72 11.10
CA LYS A 91 -5.58 4.87 9.91
C LYS A 91 -6.24 3.51 10.15
N SER A 92 -6.19 2.99 11.38
CA SER A 92 -6.81 1.71 11.76
C SER A 92 -8.34 1.84 11.82
N ALA A 93 -8.83 2.86 12.50
CA ALA A 93 -10.25 3.14 12.73
C ALA A 93 -10.95 3.88 11.57
N GLY A 94 -10.20 4.23 10.51
CA GLY A 94 -10.75 4.80 9.28
C GLY A 94 -10.90 6.33 9.26
N TRP A 95 -10.70 7.02 10.39
CA TRP A 95 -10.75 8.48 10.52
C TRP A 95 -9.96 9.23 9.45
N SER A 96 -8.71 8.83 9.14
CA SER A 96 -7.92 9.45 8.07
C SER A 96 -8.57 9.31 6.69
N THR A 97 -9.33 8.22 6.45
CA THR A 97 -10.04 8.02 5.19
C THR A 97 -11.31 8.87 5.14
N TRP A 98 -12.08 8.91 6.24
CA TRP A 98 -13.30 9.72 6.35
C TRP A 98 -13.04 11.21 6.13
N LEU A 99 -11.99 11.77 6.76
CA LEU A 99 -11.58 13.15 6.50
C LEU A 99 -11.13 13.36 5.04
N ALA A 100 -10.35 12.45 4.48
CA ALA A 100 -9.88 12.53 3.09
C ALA A 100 -11.00 12.44 2.03
N VAL A 101 -12.19 11.93 2.39
CA VAL A 101 -13.38 11.93 1.53
C VAL A 101 -14.42 12.97 1.97
N ASN A 102 -13.98 14.06 2.59
CA ASN A 102 -14.81 15.20 3.02
C ASN A 102 -15.97 14.79 3.96
N ARG A 103 -15.67 13.97 4.98
CA ARG A 103 -16.62 13.55 6.03
C ARG A 103 -17.86 12.81 5.48
N ALA A 104 -17.70 12.04 4.40
CA ALA A 104 -18.81 11.36 3.73
C ALA A 104 -19.68 10.50 4.67
N ALA A 105 -21.00 10.73 4.66
CA ALA A 105 -21.96 10.14 5.61
C ALA A 105 -22.05 8.61 5.54
N TYR A 106 -21.74 7.99 4.39
CA TYR A 106 -21.76 6.54 4.21
C TYR A 106 -20.52 5.82 4.79
N LEU A 107 -19.51 6.56 5.26
CA LEU A 107 -18.23 6.04 5.74
C LEU A 107 -17.94 6.55 7.16
N LYS A 108 -18.83 6.30 8.12
CA LYS A 108 -18.56 6.68 9.52
C LYS A 108 -17.37 5.86 10.04
N PRO A 109 -16.34 6.49 10.64
CA PRO A 109 -15.24 5.76 11.28
C PRO A 109 -15.71 5.06 12.57
N GLU A 110 -14.92 4.09 13.03
CA GLU A 110 -15.10 3.45 14.33
C GLU A 110 -14.40 4.29 15.42
N ASP A 111 -14.91 4.30 16.66
CA ASP A 111 -14.28 5.00 17.80
C ASP A 111 -13.58 3.96 18.68
N PRO A 112 -12.24 3.81 18.58
CA PRO A 112 -11.53 2.75 19.26
C PRO A 112 -11.43 3.02 20.77
N ASN A 113 -11.86 2.06 21.58
CA ASN A 113 -11.69 2.14 23.03
C ASN A 113 -10.34 1.53 23.50
N ALA A 114 -9.91 1.94 24.69
CA ALA A 114 -8.59 1.58 25.20
C ALA A 114 -8.47 0.08 25.50
N GLN A 115 -9.57 -0.57 25.90
CA GLN A 115 -9.60 -1.99 26.21
C GLN A 115 -9.41 -2.85 24.95
N GLU A 116 -10.17 -2.59 23.89
CA GLU A 116 -9.99 -3.23 22.57
C GLU A 116 -8.59 -2.99 22.01
N THR A 117 -8.06 -1.77 22.18
CA THR A 117 -6.69 -1.44 21.76
C THR A 117 -5.66 -2.29 22.52
N LEU A 118 -5.79 -2.43 23.85
CA LEU A 118 -4.93 -3.27 24.67
C LEU A 118 -5.06 -4.77 24.35
N GLU A 119 -6.27 -5.26 24.12
CA GLU A 119 -6.53 -6.64 23.71
C GLU A 119 -5.94 -6.95 22.32
N ALA A 120 -6.04 -6.00 21.39
CA ALA A 120 -5.43 -6.11 20.07
C ALA A 120 -3.90 -6.16 20.14
N LEU A 121 -3.29 -5.29 20.95
CA LEU A 121 -1.85 -5.28 21.21
C LEU A 121 -1.39 -6.57 21.90
N LYS A 122 -2.18 -7.08 22.85
CA LYS A 122 -1.95 -8.38 23.50
C LYS A 122 -2.01 -9.53 22.50
N TYR A 123 -2.97 -9.54 21.56
CA TYR A 123 -3.04 -10.58 20.52
C TYR A 123 -1.78 -10.63 19.64
N PHE A 124 -1.19 -9.48 19.31
CA PHE A 124 0.08 -9.47 18.54
C PHE A 124 1.29 -9.98 19.35
N ARG A 125 1.31 -9.75 20.66
CA ARG A 125 2.41 -10.15 21.57
C ARG A 125 2.33 -11.61 22.01
N ASP A 126 1.14 -12.06 22.42
CA ASP A 126 0.93 -13.38 23.03
C ASP A 126 0.42 -14.41 22.02
N GLY A 127 -0.19 -13.94 20.91
CA GLY A 127 -0.76 -14.78 19.86
C GLY A 127 0.27 -15.33 18.86
N PRO A 128 -0.17 -15.76 17.67
CA PRO A 128 0.64 -16.60 16.76
C PRO A 128 1.88 -15.89 16.19
N LEU A 129 1.88 -14.55 16.15
CA LEU A 129 3.01 -13.78 15.62
C LEU A 129 4.11 -13.51 16.65
N LYS A 130 3.84 -13.64 17.96
CA LYS A 130 4.82 -13.41 19.05
C LYS A 130 5.76 -12.23 18.77
N LEU A 131 5.17 -11.04 18.59
CA LEU A 131 5.90 -9.82 18.24
C LEU A 131 6.49 -9.17 19.50
N THR A 132 7.76 -8.76 19.40
CA THR A 132 8.36 -7.82 20.36
C THR A 132 7.78 -6.40 20.18
N SER A 133 7.92 -5.51 21.17
CA SER A 133 7.42 -4.13 21.07
C SER A 133 7.98 -3.37 19.86
N GLU A 134 9.25 -3.57 19.50
CA GLU A 134 9.87 -2.96 18.32
C GLU A 134 9.26 -3.49 17.01
N GLN A 135 9.10 -4.82 16.90
CA GLN A 135 8.47 -5.45 15.73
C GLN A 135 7.00 -5.04 15.60
N LEU A 136 6.29 -4.93 16.73
CA LEU A 136 4.90 -4.49 16.78
C LEU A 136 4.76 -3.04 16.29
N ARG A 137 5.62 -2.14 16.77
CA ARG A 137 5.70 -0.75 16.30
C ARG A 137 5.85 -0.68 14.78
N ASP A 138 6.81 -1.43 14.22
CA ASP A 138 7.14 -1.35 12.80
C ASP A 138 6.06 -2.04 11.93
N VAL A 139 5.42 -3.10 12.43
CA VAL A 139 4.22 -3.72 11.83
C VAL A 139 3.05 -2.74 11.79
N LEU A 140 2.73 -2.05 12.89
CA LEU A 140 1.60 -1.13 12.97
C LEU A 140 1.82 0.17 12.17
N ARG A 141 3.06 0.65 12.05
CA ARG A 141 3.43 1.75 11.14
C ARG A 141 3.10 1.41 9.68
N ALA A 142 3.42 0.20 9.25
CA ALA A 142 3.24 -0.25 7.86
C ALA A 142 1.82 -0.74 7.54
N SER A 143 1.16 -1.41 8.50
CA SER A 143 -0.19 -1.97 8.37
C SER A 143 -1.09 -1.61 9.56
N PRO A 144 -1.45 -0.34 9.73
CA PRO A 144 -2.26 0.13 10.87
C PRO A 144 -3.64 -0.52 10.90
N LYS A 145 -4.20 -0.91 9.75
CA LYS A 145 -5.53 -1.55 9.66
C LYS A 145 -5.59 -2.93 10.32
N ALA A 146 -4.46 -3.58 10.57
CA ALA A 146 -4.43 -4.82 11.34
C ALA A 146 -4.82 -4.59 12.82
N LEU A 147 -4.72 -3.36 13.36
CA LEU A 147 -5.00 -3.07 14.77
C LEU A 147 -6.49 -3.19 15.15
N SER A 148 -7.42 -2.86 14.24
CA SER A 148 -8.84 -2.84 14.60
C SER A 148 -9.46 -4.23 14.76
N LYS A 149 -9.03 -5.21 13.97
CA LYS A 149 -9.55 -6.60 14.01
C LYS A 149 -8.40 -7.60 13.81
N PRO A 150 -7.42 -7.69 14.73
CA PRO A 150 -6.13 -8.35 14.50
C PRO A 150 -6.22 -9.86 14.31
N GLN A 151 -7.10 -10.53 15.05
CA GLN A 151 -7.36 -11.95 14.88
C GLN A 151 -7.98 -12.25 13.50
N ALA A 152 -8.99 -11.48 13.10
CA ALA A 152 -9.65 -11.64 11.81
C ALA A 152 -8.71 -11.30 10.63
N ALA A 153 -7.91 -10.24 10.75
CA ALA A 153 -6.88 -9.87 9.78
C ALA A 153 -5.84 -10.98 9.62
N TYR A 154 -5.29 -11.50 10.72
CA TYR A 154 -4.37 -12.63 10.71
C TYR A 154 -5.00 -13.87 10.05
N GLN A 155 -6.22 -14.26 10.45
CA GLN A 155 -6.89 -15.44 9.91
C GLN A 155 -7.21 -15.30 8.41
N ALA A 156 -7.74 -14.16 7.96
CA ALA A 156 -8.07 -13.94 6.55
C ALA A 156 -6.82 -13.91 5.65
N ALA A 157 -5.74 -13.26 6.11
CA ALA A 157 -4.45 -13.30 5.42
C ALA A 157 -3.89 -14.74 5.41
N ARG A 158 -4.03 -15.47 6.52
CA ARG A 158 -3.56 -16.85 6.64
C ARG A 158 -4.28 -17.87 5.78
N GLN A 159 -5.59 -17.72 5.60
CA GLN A 159 -6.42 -18.60 4.77
C GLN A 159 -6.22 -18.36 3.28
N THR A 160 -5.82 -17.14 2.90
CA THR A 160 -5.58 -16.75 1.50
C THR A 160 -4.10 -16.78 1.09
N ALA A 161 -3.19 -16.98 2.04
CA ALA A 161 -1.75 -17.09 1.79
C ALA A 161 -1.44 -18.17 0.74
N PRO A 162 -0.55 -17.89 -0.23
CA PRO A 162 0.06 -18.90 -1.09
C PRO A 162 0.68 -20.04 -0.28
N GLU A 163 0.75 -21.24 -0.87
CA GLU A 163 1.27 -22.45 -0.22
C GLU A 163 2.67 -22.27 0.38
N GLU A 164 3.54 -21.52 -0.31
CA GLU A 164 4.89 -21.14 0.14
C GLU A 164 4.92 -20.36 1.49
N PHE A 165 3.79 -19.82 1.94
CA PHE A 165 3.64 -19.11 3.23
C PHE A 165 2.59 -19.76 4.15
N GLN A 166 2.22 -21.03 3.92
CA GLN A 166 1.23 -21.72 4.76
C GLN A 166 1.78 -22.28 6.08
N SER A 167 3.08 -22.31 6.35
CA SER A 167 3.57 -22.58 7.72
C SER A 167 3.41 -21.34 8.62
N PRO A 168 3.06 -21.48 9.91
CA PRO A 168 2.98 -20.35 10.85
C PRO A 168 4.30 -19.55 10.91
N GLU A 169 5.43 -20.23 10.84
CA GLU A 169 6.78 -19.68 10.95
C GLU A 169 7.13 -18.85 9.71
N ALA A 170 6.96 -19.39 8.49
CA ALA A 170 7.22 -18.66 7.27
C ALA A 170 6.28 -17.46 7.11
N PHE A 171 5.03 -17.58 7.56
CA PHE A 171 4.10 -16.46 7.58
C PHE A 171 4.52 -15.37 8.58
N ARG A 172 4.99 -15.74 9.78
CA ARG A 172 5.54 -14.78 10.75
C ARG A 172 6.74 -14.04 10.18
N GLU A 173 7.69 -14.74 9.56
CA GLU A 173 8.84 -14.11 8.88
C GLU A 173 8.42 -13.22 7.71
N LEU A 174 7.36 -13.59 6.99
CA LEU A 174 6.81 -12.75 5.93
C LEU A 174 6.18 -11.47 6.50
N VAL A 175 5.40 -11.56 7.58
CA VAL A 175 4.82 -10.39 8.27
C VAL A 175 5.91 -9.44 8.74
N LEU A 176 6.99 -9.95 9.33
CA LEU A 176 8.12 -9.12 9.77
C LEU A 176 8.85 -8.42 8.61
N ARG A 177 8.91 -9.05 7.42
CA ARG A 177 9.52 -8.46 6.22
C ARG A 177 8.58 -7.53 5.44
N CYS A 178 7.28 -7.79 5.49
CA CYS A 178 6.26 -7.10 4.69
C CYS A 178 4.92 -7.02 5.46
N PRO A 179 4.77 -6.14 6.48
CA PRO A 179 3.61 -6.17 7.37
C PRO A 179 2.26 -5.99 6.69
N MET A 180 2.25 -5.34 5.51
CA MET A 180 1.05 -5.16 4.68
C MET A 180 0.38 -6.47 4.24
N VAL A 181 1.01 -7.64 4.41
CA VAL A 181 0.35 -8.93 4.17
C VAL A 181 -0.84 -9.17 5.10
N LEU A 182 -0.89 -8.53 6.28
CA LEU A 182 -2.03 -8.60 7.20
C LEU A 182 -3.29 -7.86 6.67
N GLU A 183 -3.14 -6.98 5.67
CA GLU A 183 -4.25 -6.33 4.96
C GLU A 183 -4.73 -7.12 3.73
N LEU A 184 -4.05 -8.22 3.37
CA LEU A 184 -4.43 -9.08 2.25
C LEU A 184 -5.47 -10.10 2.69
N SER A 185 -6.57 -10.19 1.94
CA SER A 185 -7.73 -11.03 2.29
C SER A 185 -8.28 -11.79 1.09
N PHE A 186 -7.52 -11.87 0.00
CA PHE A 186 -7.96 -12.52 -1.24
C PHE A 186 -6.77 -13.02 -2.05
N ASN A 187 -6.86 -14.22 -2.60
CA ASN A 187 -5.88 -14.76 -3.53
C ASN A 187 -6.61 -15.21 -4.79
N CYS A 188 -6.29 -14.54 -5.91
CA CYS A 188 -7.01 -14.74 -7.17
C CYS A 188 -6.47 -15.88 -8.03
N GLY A 189 -5.39 -16.56 -7.63
CA GLY A 189 -4.73 -17.57 -8.48
C GLY A 189 -4.30 -17.03 -9.86
N HIS A 190 -3.98 -15.74 -9.95
CA HIS A 190 -3.71 -14.97 -11.19
C HIS A 190 -4.93 -14.68 -12.10
N SER A 191 -6.16 -14.98 -11.66
CA SER A 191 -7.41 -14.79 -12.44
C SER A 191 -8.30 -13.64 -11.92
N CYS A 192 -7.73 -12.44 -11.68
CA CYS A 192 -8.44 -11.34 -11.01
C CYS A 192 -9.06 -10.31 -11.97
N ALA A 193 -10.35 -9.99 -11.75
CA ALA A 193 -11.05 -8.87 -12.40
C ALA A 193 -11.41 -7.67 -11.49
N ALA A 194 -11.43 -7.80 -10.14
CA ALA A 194 -12.06 -6.79 -9.29
C ALA A 194 -11.39 -6.44 -7.92
N ALA A 195 -10.51 -7.28 -7.35
CA ALA A 195 -10.05 -7.14 -5.95
C ALA A 195 -8.53 -6.86 -5.78
N CYS A 196 -7.89 -6.24 -6.78
CA CYS A 196 -6.42 -6.15 -6.88
C CYS A 196 -5.72 -5.49 -5.67
N ASN A 197 -6.37 -4.60 -4.93
CA ASN A 197 -5.76 -3.83 -3.83
C ASN A 197 -5.58 -4.63 -2.52
N ARG A 198 -6.32 -5.72 -2.31
CA ARG A 198 -6.16 -6.66 -1.17
C ARG A 198 -5.74 -8.05 -1.63
N CYS A 199 -5.32 -8.16 -2.89
CA CYS A 199 -4.97 -9.43 -3.50
C CYS A 199 -3.50 -9.79 -3.28
N TRP A 200 -3.22 -11.05 -2.99
CA TRP A 200 -1.86 -11.59 -2.92
C TRP A 200 -1.08 -11.39 -4.23
N CYS A 201 -1.69 -11.60 -5.41
CA CYS A 201 -0.97 -11.55 -6.70
C CYS A 201 -0.20 -10.23 -6.96
N PRO A 202 -0.78 -9.02 -6.81
CA PRO A 202 -0.01 -7.78 -6.93
C PRO A 202 1.02 -7.57 -5.80
N ALA A 203 0.75 -8.07 -4.60
CA ALA A 203 1.67 -7.98 -3.47
C ALA A 203 2.90 -8.90 -3.64
N MET A 204 2.74 -10.08 -4.24
CA MET A 204 3.81 -11.07 -4.46
C MET A 204 5.01 -10.49 -5.21
N ASN A 205 4.77 -9.63 -6.21
CA ASN A 205 5.87 -8.98 -6.93
C ASN A 205 6.69 -8.06 -6.03
N ARG A 206 6.03 -7.32 -5.12
CA ARG A 206 6.71 -6.48 -4.12
C ARG A 206 7.43 -7.33 -3.06
N ILE A 207 6.81 -8.41 -2.60
CA ILE A 207 7.42 -9.36 -1.65
C ILE A 207 8.72 -9.94 -2.25
N LYS A 208 8.66 -10.46 -3.48
CA LYS A 208 9.83 -11.04 -4.18
C LYS A 208 10.95 -10.01 -4.40
N GLN A 209 10.61 -8.78 -4.78
CA GLN A 209 11.59 -7.68 -4.86
C GLN A 209 12.24 -7.35 -3.51
N THR A 210 11.48 -7.41 -2.41
CA THR A 210 11.99 -7.14 -1.06
C THR A 210 12.90 -8.26 -0.53
N VAL A 211 12.73 -9.49 -1.04
CA VAL A 211 13.57 -10.65 -0.71
C VAL A 211 14.84 -10.71 -1.55
N ALA A 212 14.77 -10.40 -2.85
CA ALA A 212 15.91 -10.48 -3.77
C ALA A 212 16.92 -9.31 -3.66
N GLY A 213 16.61 -8.29 -2.84
CA GLY A 213 17.45 -7.10 -2.64
C GLY A 213 18.33 -7.14 -1.39
N ARG A 214 18.66 -8.33 -0.87
CA ARG A 214 19.60 -8.54 0.25
C ARG A 214 20.61 -9.62 -0.09
#